data_AF-A0A7J2PTU4-F1
#
_entry.id   AF-A0A7J2PTU4-F1
#
_cell.length_a   1.000
_cell.length_b   1.000
_cell.length_c   1.000
_cell.angle_alpha   90.00
_cell.angle_beta   90.00
_cell.angle_gamma   90.00
#
_symmetry.space_group_name_H-M   'P 1'
#
loop_
_entity.id
_entity.type
_entity.pdbx_description
1 polymer ?
#
loop_
_entity_poly.entity_id
_entity_poly.type
_entity_poly.pdbx_seq_one_letter_code
_entity_poly.pdbx_strand_id
1 'polypeptide(L)' 'MSIDQDLCTGCGICGEICPFGIPQAKSDGKFEIFEPERCTECSAC' A
#
# COMPACT_ATOMS: atom_id res chain seq x y z
N MET A 1 2.01 9.30 -3.05
CA MET A 1 0.95 8.26 -3.08
C MET A 1 0.64 7.83 -1.65
N SER A 2 -0.64 7.67 -1.28
CA SER A 2 -1.10 7.25 0.06
C SER A 2 -2.33 6.36 -0.04
N ILE A 3 -2.55 5.47 0.93
CA ILE A 3 -3.74 4.61 1.02
C ILE A 3 -4.75 5.29 1.94
N ASP A 4 -5.97 5.50 1.45
CA ASP A 4 -7.08 6.01 2.26
C ASP A 4 -7.47 4.98 3.32
N GLN A 5 -7.29 5.33 4.59
CA GLN A 5 -7.52 4.43 5.72
C GLN A 5 -9.00 4.23 6.02
N ASP A 6 -9.89 5.13 5.59
CA ASP A 6 -11.34 4.97 5.78
C ASP A 6 -11.92 3.98 4.75
N LEU A 7 -11.28 3.88 3.57
CA LEU A 7 -11.65 2.94 2.51
C LEU A 7 -10.85 1.63 2.55
N CYS A 8 -9.72 1.58 3.25
CA CYS A 8 -8.90 0.37 3.34
C CYS A 8 -9.64 -0.76 4.04
N THR A 9 -9.92 -1.83 3.30
CA THR A 9 -10.58 -3.05 3.81
C THR A 9 -9.60 -4.12 4.29
N GLY A 10 -8.28 -3.87 4.19
CA GLY A 10 -7.24 -4.86 4.53
C GLY A 10 -7.10 -6.00 3.53
N CYS A 11 -7.53 -5.83 2.28
CA CYS A 11 -7.54 -6.91 1.27
C CYS A 11 -6.16 -7.41 0.82
N GLY A 12 -5.09 -6.68 1.08
CA GLY A 12 -3.70 -7.09 0.76
C GLY A 12 -3.27 -6.96 -0.70
N ILE A 13 -4.19 -6.74 -1.64
CA ILE A 13 -3.92 -6.68 -3.08
C ILE A 13 -2.79 -5.68 -3.42
N CYS A 14 -2.79 -4.50 -2.80
CA CYS A 14 -1.74 -3.50 -3.02
C CYS A 14 -0.33 -3.98 -2.64
N GLY A 15 -0.19 -4.83 -1.62
CA GLY A 15 1.08 -5.42 -1.22
C GLY A 15 1.53 -6.53 -2.17
N GLU A 16 0.60 -7.28 -2.74
CA GLU A 16 0.88 -8.37 -3.69
C GLU A 16 1.30 -7.86 -5.07
N ILE A 17 0.64 -6.82 -5.57
CA ILE A 17 0.87 -6.30 -6.93
C ILE A 17 2.00 -5.28 -7.00
N CYS A 18 2.41 -4.69 -5.87
CA CYS A 18 3.48 -3.71 -5.87
C CYS A 18 4.83 -4.42 -6.12
N PRO A 19 5.50 -4.20 -7.25
CA PRO A 19 6.76 -4.87 -7.57
C PRO A 19 7.90 -4.46 -6.63
N PHE A 20 7.72 -3.37 -5.88
CA PHE A 20 8.69 -2.82 -4.95
C PHE A 20 8.37 -3.13 -3.49
N GLY A 21 7.22 -3.77 -3.19
CA GLY A 21 6.80 -4.11 -1.83
C GLY A 21 6.63 -2.91 -0.90
N ILE A 22 6.19 -1.77 -1.43
CA ILE A 22 6.09 -0.51 -0.66
C ILE A 22 4.88 -0.50 0.28
N PRO A 23 3.67 -0.90 -0.15
CA PRO A 23 2.54 -1.03 0.77
C PRO A 23 2.77 -2.20 1.74
N GLN A 24 2.71 -1.95 3.04
CA GLN A 24 2.87 -2.99 4.06
C GLN A 24 1.73 -2.93 5.08
N ALA A 25 1.43 -4.09 5.67
CA ALA A 25 0.39 -4.21 6.68
C ALA A 25 0.82 -3.58 8.01
N LYS A 26 -0.09 -2.82 8.61
CA LYS A 26 -0.03 -2.30 9.98
C LYS A 26 -0.56 -3.34 10.97
N SER A 27 -0.42 -3.03 12.26
CA SER A 27 -0.93 -3.85 13.35
C SER A 27 -2.46 -4.00 13.39
N ASP A 28 -3.20 -3.11 12.72
CA ASP A 28 -4.66 -3.14 12.63
C ASP A 28 -5.19 -3.88 11.38
N GLY A 29 -4.29 -4.48 10.58
CA GLY A 29 -4.62 -5.19 9.36
C GLY A 29 -4.85 -4.30 8.14
N LYS A 30 -4.72 -2.96 8.27
CA LYS A 30 -4.74 -2.02 7.15
C LYS A 30 -3.35 -1.88 6.54
N PHE A 31 -3.29 -1.31 5.34
CA PHE A 31 -2.04 -1.11 4.61
C PHE A 31 -1.65 0.37 4.55
N GLU A 32 -0.34 0.63 4.61
CA GLU A 32 0.25 1.97 4.45
C GLU A 32 1.49 1.91 3.56
N ILE A 33 1.77 3.03 2.89
CA ILE A 33 2.98 3.26 2.10
C ILE A 33 4.04 3.87 3.03
N PHE A 34 5.05 3.09 3.42
CA PHE A 34 6.07 3.51 4.41
C PHE A 34 7.23 4.34 3.81
N GLU A 35 7.45 4.25 2.50
CA GLU A 35 8.50 5.00 1.79
C GLU A 35 7.91 5.65 0.53
N PRO A 36 7.07 6.70 0.69
CA PRO A 36 6.29 7.26 -0.42
C PRO A 36 7.16 7.81 -1.56
N GLU A 37 8.41 8.19 -1.28
CA GLU A 37 9.38 8.64 -2.29
C GLU A 37 9.89 7.52 -3.21
N ARG A 38 9.75 6.24 -2.82
CA ARG A 38 10.09 5.09 -3.66
C ARG A 38 8.94 4.67 -4.58
N CYS A 39 7.75 5.27 -4.41
CA CYS A 39 6.63 5.03 -5.29
C CYS A 39 6.89 5.70 -6.64
N THR A 40 6.97 4.89 -7.70
CA THR A 40 7.22 5.37 -9.07
C THR A 40 5.94 5.74 -9.82
N GLU A 41 4.80 5.84 -9.13
CA GLU A 41 3.48 6.13 -9.71
C GLU A 41 3.10 5.22 -10.91
N CYS A 42 3.48 3.93 -10.83
CA CYS A 42 3.27 2.96 -11.91
C CYS A 42 1.81 2.45 -12.06
N SER A 43 0.89 2.91 -11.21
CA SER A 43 -0.53 2.51 -11.20
C SER A 43 -0.80 1.02 -10.99
N ALA A 44 0.18 0.26 -10.46
CA ALA A 44 -0.03 -1.14 -10.11
C ALA A 44 -1.09 -1.28 -9.00
N CYS A 45 -1.05 -0.41 -8.00
CA CYS A 45 -1.95 -0.37 -6.84
C CYS A 45 -2.63 0.97 -6.66
#